data_AF-A0A3C1BD70-F1
#
_entry.id   AF-A0A3C1BD70-F1
#
_cell.length_a   1.000
_cell.length_b   1.000
_cell.length_c   1.000
_cell.angle_alpha   90.00
_cell.angle_beta   90.00
_cell.angle_gamma   90.00
#
_symmetry.space_group_name_H-M   'P 1'
#
loop_
_entity.id
_entity.type
_entity.pdbx_description
1 polymer ?
#
loop_
_entity_poly.entity_id
_entity_poly.type
_entity_poly.pdbx_seq_one_letter_code
_entity_poly.pdbx_strand_id
1 'polypeptide(L)'
;MKYNPFTKELYTDNQNFIKKLHCPLNKQWENLSQTAHLKGRFCDNCERTIIDTALFTDEDLSQLMLNDPHTCLKVDLNQQNLTITYKSNEQ
;
A
#
# COMPACT_ATOMS: atom_id res chain seq x y z
N MET A 1 10.18 1.80 -3.80
CA MET A 1 8.85 1.83 -4.44
C MET A 1 8.48 3.20 -5.00
N LYS A 2 7.56 3.21 -5.97
CA LYS A 2 7.03 4.39 -6.67
C LYS A 2 5.51 4.46 -6.57
N TYR A 3 4.95 5.63 -6.24
CA TYR A 3 3.49 5.81 -6.11
C TYR A 3 2.99 7.03 -6.88
N ASN A 4 1.88 6.84 -7.60
CA ASN A 4 1.19 7.92 -8.29
C ASN A 4 -0.07 8.33 -7.50
N PRO A 5 -0.14 9.56 -6.94
CA PRO A 5 -1.27 9.99 -6.12
C PRO A 5 -2.54 10.29 -6.95
N PHE A 6 -2.41 10.51 -8.26
CA PHE A 6 -3.54 10.73 -9.16
C PHE A 6 -4.20 9.41 -9.57
N THR A 7 -3.41 8.42 -10.01
CA THR A 7 -3.94 7.11 -10.42
C THR A 7 -4.13 6.16 -9.24
N LYS A 8 -3.50 6.46 -8.09
CA LYS A 8 -3.42 5.63 -6.89
C LYS A 8 -2.70 4.31 -7.10
N GLU A 9 -1.82 4.25 -8.09
CA GLU A 9 -1.08 3.04 -8.44
C GLU A 9 0.29 3.02 -7.75
N LEU A 10 0.63 1.87 -7.21
CA LEU A 10 1.89 1.57 -6.54
C LEU A 10 2.70 0.60 -7.41
N TYR A 11 3.97 0.94 -7.61
CA TYR A 11 4.94 0.19 -8.39
C TYR A 11 6.21 -0.06 -7.57
N THR A 12 6.98 -1.07 -7.96
CA THR A 12 8.37 -1.21 -7.52
C THR A 12 9.24 -0.11 -8.16
N ASP A 13 10.45 0.08 -7.65
CA ASP A 13 11.45 0.97 -8.23
C ASP A 13 11.83 0.54 -9.65
N ASN A 14 11.72 -0.76 -9.94
CA ASN A 14 11.89 -1.36 -11.27
C ASN A 14 10.65 -1.25 -12.18
N GLN A 15 9.64 -0.46 -11.79
CA GLN A 15 8.40 -0.21 -12.55
C GLN A 15 7.46 -1.42 -12.70
N ASN A 16 7.61 -2.46 -11.87
CA ASN A 16 6.64 -3.55 -11.83
C ASN A 16 5.42 -3.10 -11.04
N PHE A 17 4.22 -3.38 -11.54
CA PHE A 17 2.98 -3.04 -10.85
C PHE A 17 2.84 -3.88 -9.57
N ILE A 18 2.59 -3.21 -8.45
CA ILE A 18 2.29 -3.86 -7.17
C ILE A 18 0.77 -3.90 -6.99
N LYS A 19 0.14 -2.73 -6.91
CA LYS A 19 -1.30 -2.63 -6.64
C LYS A 19 -1.87 -1.24 -6.91
N LYS A 20 -3.15 -1.18 -7.28
CA LYS A 20 -3.94 0.06 -7.25
C LYS A 20 -4.64 0.20 -5.91
N LEU A 21 -4.36 1.28 -5.20
CA LEU A 21 -4.89 1.54 -3.86
C LEU A 21 -6.28 2.15 -3.95
N HIS A 22 -7.23 1.49 -3.29
CA HIS A 22 -8.60 1.97 -3.16
C HIS A 22 -9.20 1.48 -1.85
N CYS A 23 -9.66 2.41 -1.02
CA CYS A 23 -10.49 2.14 0.14
C CYS A 23 -11.85 2.81 -0.10
N PRO A 24 -12.96 2.04 -0.24
CA PRO A 24 -14.27 2.62 -0.53
C PRO A 24 -14.80 3.47 0.62
N LEU A 25 -14.34 3.21 1.85
CA LEU A 25 -14.75 3.93 3.06
C LEU A 25 -13.83 5.09 3.42
N ASN A 26 -12.74 5.29 2.67
CA ASN A 26 -11.73 6.33 2.91
C ASN A 26 -11.30 6.45 4.39
N LYS A 27 -11.12 5.29 5.06
CA LYS A 27 -10.76 5.25 6.48
C LYS A 27 -9.39 5.89 6.71
N GLN A 28 -9.30 6.63 7.81
CA GLN A 28 -8.05 7.20 8.29
C GLN A 28 -7.30 6.17 9.13
N TRP A 29 -5.96 6.15 9.02
CA TRP A 29 -5.10 5.16 9.67
C TRP A 29 -5.27 5.16 11.20
N GLU A 30 -5.44 6.34 11.77
CA GLU A 30 -5.62 6.60 13.20
C GLU A 30 -6.88 5.92 13.75
N ASN A 31 -7.90 5.75 12.90
CA ASN A 31 -9.21 5.18 13.25
C ASN A 31 -9.27 3.65 13.08
N LEU A 32 -8.16 3.01 12.71
CA LEU A 32 -8.06 1.55 12.58
C LEU A 32 -7.60 0.92 13.90
N SER A 33 -8.06 -0.30 14.15
CA SER A 33 -7.67 -1.07 15.34
C SER A 33 -6.19 -1.47 15.26
N GLN A 34 -5.48 -1.41 16.38
CA GLN A 34 -4.11 -1.93 16.43
C GLN A 34 -4.13 -3.46 16.28
N THR A 35 -3.13 -4.00 15.59
CA THR A 35 -2.89 -5.45 15.62
C THR A 35 -1.77 -5.77 16.60
N ALA A 36 -1.68 -7.03 17.04
CA ALA A 36 -0.53 -7.49 17.83
C ALA A 36 0.81 -7.34 17.10
N HIS A 37 0.78 -7.22 15.77
CA HIS A 37 1.95 -7.00 14.93
C HIS A 37 2.14 -5.51 14.64
N LEU A 38 3.33 -4.98 14.89
CA LEU A 38 3.67 -3.57 14.67
C LEU A 38 3.66 -3.15 13.18
N LYS A 39 3.49 -4.11 12.26
CA LYS A 39 3.57 -3.91 10.81
C LYS A 39 2.24 -3.57 10.14
N GLY A 40 1.15 -3.45 10.91
CA GLY A 40 -0.17 -3.18 10.35
C GLY A 40 -1.24 -2.84 11.37
N ARG A 41 -2.38 -2.38 10.85
CA ARG A 41 -3.61 -2.11 11.61
C ARG A 41 -4.76 -2.90 11.03
N PHE A 42 -5.73 -3.29 11.84
CA PHE A 42 -6.91 -4.02 11.42
C PHE A 42 -8.04 -3.08 11.02
N CYS A 43 -8.64 -3.35 9.86
CA CYS A 43 -9.89 -2.73 9.44
C CYS A 43 -11.03 -3.69 9.76
N ASP A 44 -11.85 -3.30 10.73
CA ASP A 44 -13.10 -3.93 11.11
C ASP A 44 -14.12 -4.02 9.96
N ASN A 45 -14.20 -3.01 9.08
CA ASN A 45 -15.15 -3.05 7.97
C ASN A 45 -14.74 -3.97 6.81
N CYS A 46 -13.44 -4.10 6.55
CA CYS A 46 -12.94 -5.01 5.52
C CYS A 46 -12.62 -6.39 6.08
N GLU A 47 -12.67 -6.54 7.41
CA GLU A 47 -12.20 -7.68 8.20
C GLU A 47 -10.79 -8.14 7.81
N ARG A 48 -9.91 -7.17 7.54
CA ARG A 48 -8.56 -7.41 7.01
C ARG A 48 -7.52 -6.52 7.67
N THR A 49 -6.30 -7.04 7.77
CA THR A 49 -5.14 -6.25 8.17
C THR A 49 -4.68 -5.36 7.02
N ILE A 50 -4.53 -4.08 7.30
CA ILE A 50 -3.88 -3.09 6.45
C ILE A 50 -2.39 -3.06 6.80
N ILE A 51 -1.55 -3.34 5.81
CA ILE A 51 -0.10 -3.42 5.95
C ILE A 51 0.51 -2.04 5.69
N ASP A 52 1.40 -1.59 6.58
CA ASP A 52 2.13 -0.33 6.41
C ASP A 52 3.35 -0.54 5.51
N THR A 53 3.25 -0.10 4.26
CA THR A 53 4.32 -0.30 3.24
C THR A 53 5.63 0.41 3.59
N ALA A 54 5.63 1.37 4.52
CA ALA A 54 6.85 2.01 5.00
C ALA A 54 7.81 1.02 5.71
N LEU A 55 7.31 -0.15 6.13
CA LEU A 55 8.06 -1.18 6.85
C LEU A 55 8.45 -2.39 5.99
N PHE A 56 8.31 -2.29 4.66
CA PHE A 56 8.51 -3.38 3.72
C PHE A 56 9.38 -2.95 2.52
N THR A 57 10.11 -3.90 1.96
CA THR A 57 10.84 -3.70 0.70
C THR A 57 9.96 -3.99 -0.52
N ASP A 58 10.45 -3.65 -1.71
CA ASP A 58 9.80 -3.99 -2.96
C ASP A 58 9.65 -5.52 -3.15
N GLU A 59 10.66 -6.31 -2.75
CA GLU A 59 10.57 -7.78 -2.77
C GLU A 59 9.50 -8.30 -1.80
N ASP A 60 9.46 -7.78 -0.58
CA ASP A 60 8.49 -8.22 0.42
C ASP A 60 7.05 -7.94 -0.05
N LEU A 61 6.80 -6.75 -0.60
CA LEU A 61 5.49 -6.38 -1.13
C LEU A 61 5.12 -7.22 -2.36
N SER A 62 6.08 -7.53 -3.22
CA SER A 62 5.84 -8.39 -4.38
C SER A 62 5.43 -9.79 -3.94
N GLN A 63 6.13 -10.38 -2.98
CA GLN A 63 5.76 -11.68 -2.41
C GLN A 63 4.41 -11.65 -1.69
N LEU A 64 4.12 -10.57 -0.95
CA LEU A 64 2.84 -10.38 -0.30
C LEU A 64 1.68 -10.34 -1.31
N MET A 65 1.85 -9.63 -2.44
CA MET A 65 0.83 -9.57 -3.49
C MET A 65 0.67 -10.89 -4.25
N LEU A 66 1.72 -11.70 -4.38
CA LEU A 66 1.62 -13.05 -4.94
C LEU A 66 0.82 -14.00 -4.03
N ASN A 67 0.99 -13.87 -2.72
CA ASN A 67 0.30 -14.71 -1.73
C ASN A 67 -1.16 -14.27 -1.47
N ASP A 68 -1.40 -12.97 -1.28
CA ASP A 68 -2.73 -12.40 -1.12
C ASP A 68 -2.85 -11.04 -1.83
N PRO A 69 -3.28 -11.02 -3.11
CA PRO A 69 -3.43 -9.80 -3.89
C PRO A 69 -4.58 -8.91 -3.38
N HIS A 70 -5.43 -9.39 -2.47
CA HIS A 70 -6.51 -8.59 -1.86
C HIS A 70 -6.07 -7.84 -0.62
N THR A 71 -4.86 -8.08 -0.11
CA THR A 71 -4.29 -7.38 1.06
C THR A 71 -4.42 -5.86 0.94
N CYS A 72 -4.90 -5.21 1.99
CA CYS A 72 -4.97 -3.75 2.04
C CYS A 72 -3.59 -3.18 2.37
N LEU A 73 -3.18 -2.15 1.63
CA LEU A 73 -1.89 -1.48 1.83
C LEU A 73 -2.12 -0.02 2.24
N LYS A 74 -1.32 0.45 3.19
CA LYS A 74 -1.20 1.86 3.56
C LYS A 74 0.11 2.39 2.99
N VAL A 75 0.01 3.51 2.26
CA VAL A 75 1.13 4.27 1.73
C VAL A 75 1.08 5.65 2.37
N ASP A 76 2.18 6.07 2.98
CA ASP A 76 2.38 7.41 3.50
C ASP A 76 3.25 8.19 2.50
N LEU A 77 2.77 9.35 2.04
CA LEU A 77 3.51 10.15 1.05
C LEU A 77 4.85 10.67 1.58
N ASN A 78 5.05 10.66 2.89
CA ASN A 78 6.28 11.11 3.54
C ASN A 78 7.22 9.95 3.94
N GLN A 79 6.90 8.70 3.58
CA GLN A 79 7.76 7.57 3.91
C GLN A 79 9.08 7.60 3.12
N GLN A 80 10.18 7.22 3.78
CA GLN A 80 11.53 7.30 3.23
C GLN A 80 11.76 6.39 2.00
N ASN A 81 11.06 5.26 1.93
CA ASN A 81 11.22 4.26 0.87
C ASN A 81 10.33 4.50 -0.36
N LEU A 82 9.71 5.68 -0.48
CA LEU A 82 8.75 6.01 -1.53
C LEU A 82 9.20 7.17 -2.41
N THR A 83 9.11 6.99 -3.72
CA THR A 83 9.22 8.07 -4.70
C THR A 83 7.85 8.39 -5.28
N ILE A 84 7.41 9.64 -5.19
CA ILE A 84 6.17 10.09 -5.81
C ILE A 84 6.39 10.30 -7.32
N THR A 85 5.53 9.70 -8.14
CA THR A 85 5.58 9.83 -9.61
C THR A 85 4.26 10.40 -10.13
N TYR A 86 4.32 11.18 -11.20
CA TYR A 86 3.15 11.81 -11.82
C TYR A 86 2.88 11.32 -13.24
N LYS A 87 3.65 10.34 -13.71
CA LYS A 87 3.45 9.75 -15.04
C LYS A 87 2.23 8.85 -14.97
N SER A 88 1.15 9.27 -15.61
CA SER A 88 0.16 8.34 -16.14
C SER A 88 0.88 7.54 -17.21
N ASN A 89 0.95 6.22 -17.11
CA ASN A 89 1.33 5.41 -18.27
C ASN A 89 0.13 5.45 -19.23
N GLU A 90 -0.03 6.58 -19.92
CA GLU A 90 -0.80 6.66 -21.16
C GLU A 90 0.06 6.01 -22.24
N GLN A 91 -0.12 4.70 -22.43
CA GLN A 91 0.24 4.00 -23.66
C GLN A 91 -1.04 3.53 -24.34
#